data_AF-A0A529LWK4-F1
#
_entry.id   AF-A0A529LWK4-F1
#
_cell.length_a   1.000
_cell.length_b   1.000
_cell.length_c   1.000
_cell.angle_alpha   90.00
_cell.angle_beta   90.00
_cell.angle_gamma   90.00
#
_symmetry.space_group_name_H-M   'P 1'
#
loop_
_entity.id
_entity.type
_entity.pdbx_description
1 polymer ?
#
loop_
_entity_poly.entity_id
_entity_poly.type
_entity_poly.pdbx_seq_one_letter_code
_entity_poly.pdbx_strand_id
1 'polypeptide(L)'
;IPENAGDFRVMRGAVARALTSVRDKRRFNKGLFAWAGFRQKAVLYSPESRASGTSKWSRFNLIAFSLEGFTSFSVIPLRIISLIGLLAAFAGLAYGVKVVFEVLFYGIAVPGYPSIMVAVVLLGGLNLALLGLIGEYVWVTLSESKDRPVYIVRDVLHGNAAEQVAPDR
;
A
#
# COMPACT_ATOMS: atom_id res chain seq x y z
N ILE A 1 -11.29 0.44 10.71
CA ILE A 1 -11.71 -0.91 10.25
C ILE A 1 -12.13 -1.68 11.49
N PRO A 2 -13.31 -2.31 11.53
CA PRO A 2 -13.75 -3.08 12.69
C PRO A 2 -12.77 -4.21 13.01
N GLU A 3 -12.44 -4.40 14.28
CA GLU A 3 -11.61 -5.51 14.73
C GLU A 3 -12.27 -6.85 14.34
N ASN A 4 -11.47 -7.82 13.88
CA ASN A 4 -11.94 -9.14 13.43
C ASN A 4 -12.98 -9.13 12.30
N ALA A 5 -12.92 -8.16 11.38
CA ALA A 5 -13.79 -8.15 10.20
C ALA A 5 -13.57 -9.40 9.31
N GLY A 6 -14.52 -10.34 9.37
CA GLY A 6 -14.59 -11.51 8.50
C GLY A 6 -14.99 -11.15 7.06
N ASP A 7 -14.69 -12.02 6.10
CA ASP A 7 -15.05 -11.80 4.69
C ASP A 7 -16.51 -12.16 4.39
N PHE A 8 -17.17 -12.90 5.28
CA PHE A 8 -18.58 -13.27 5.16
C PHE A 8 -19.49 -12.08 5.50
N ARG A 9 -20.31 -11.64 4.54
CA ARG A 9 -21.14 -10.43 4.66
C ARG A 9 -22.40 -10.56 3.83
N VAL A 10 -23.48 -9.98 4.33
CA VAL A 10 -24.73 -9.76 3.57
C VAL A 10 -24.82 -8.29 3.21
N MET A 11 -25.07 -7.99 1.94
CA MET A 11 -25.16 -6.63 1.43
C MET A 11 -26.49 -6.41 0.72
N ARG A 12 -27.06 -5.21 0.87
CA ARG A 12 -28.19 -4.80 0.03
C ARG A 12 -27.71 -4.64 -1.41
N GLY A 13 -28.58 -4.91 -2.39
CA GLY A 13 -28.22 -4.82 -3.81
C GLY A 13 -27.68 -3.44 -4.22
N ALA A 14 -28.19 -2.35 -3.64
CA ALA A 14 -27.65 -1.00 -3.87
C ALA A 14 -26.19 -0.84 -3.41
N VAL A 15 -25.82 -1.42 -2.27
CA VAL A 15 -24.46 -1.40 -1.72
C VAL A 15 -23.53 -2.23 -2.59
N ALA A 16 -23.98 -3.43 -3.00
CA ALA A 16 -23.21 -4.29 -3.90
C ALA A 16 -22.92 -3.60 -5.23
N ARG A 17 -23.94 -2.97 -5.85
CA ARG A 17 -23.77 -2.21 -7.11
C ARG A 17 -22.78 -1.05 -6.98
N ALA A 18 -22.88 -0.29 -5.90
CA ALA A 18 -21.94 0.81 -5.63
C ALA A 18 -20.50 0.28 -5.50
N LEU A 19 -20.28 -0.80 -4.74
CA LEU A 19 -18.95 -1.40 -4.59
C LEU A 19 -18.41 -1.98 -5.91
N THR A 20 -19.26 -2.55 -6.75
CA THR A 20 -18.85 -3.05 -8.08
C THR A 20 -18.48 -1.94 -9.07
N SER A 21 -18.96 -0.71 -8.86
CA SER A 21 -18.52 0.45 -9.67
C SER A 21 -17.14 0.98 -9.31
N VAL A 22 -16.59 0.57 -8.15
CA VAL A 22 -15.24 0.98 -7.75
C VAL A 22 -14.20 0.26 -8.61
N ARG A 23 -13.38 1.06 -9.30
CA ARG A 23 -12.33 0.58 -10.22
C ARG A 23 -10.96 0.40 -9.57
N ASP A 24 -10.90 0.33 -8.24
CA ASP A 24 -9.64 0.07 -7.52
C ASP A 24 -9.02 -1.24 -8.00
N LYS A 25 -7.77 -1.13 -8.47
CA LYS A 25 -6.99 -2.27 -8.96
C LYS A 25 -6.34 -3.04 -7.81
N ARG A 26 -5.88 -2.34 -6.78
CA ARG A 26 -5.40 -2.94 -5.52
C ARG A 26 -6.55 -3.15 -4.55
N ARG A 27 -7.25 -4.29 -4.70
CA ARG A 27 -8.46 -4.58 -3.92
C ARG A 27 -8.16 -5.04 -2.50
N PHE A 28 -8.07 -4.09 -1.59
CA PHE A 28 -8.19 -4.37 -0.15
C PHE A 28 -9.66 -4.26 0.27
N ASN A 29 -10.43 -5.34 0.03
CA ASN A 29 -11.89 -5.36 0.23
C ASN A 29 -12.30 -4.89 1.64
N LYS A 30 -11.54 -5.26 2.68
CA LYS A 30 -11.83 -4.87 4.07
C LYS A 30 -11.78 -3.35 4.27
N GLY A 31 -10.81 -2.68 3.67
CA GLY A 31 -10.71 -1.23 3.69
C GLY A 31 -11.76 -0.58 2.81
N LEU A 32 -12.04 -1.15 1.63
CA LEU A 32 -13.04 -0.62 0.71
C LEU A 32 -14.45 -0.61 1.33
N PHE A 33 -14.82 -1.68 2.04
CA PHE A 33 -16.09 -1.73 2.78
C PHE A 33 -16.15 -0.71 3.91
N ALA A 34 -15.02 -0.45 4.58
CA ALA A 34 -14.95 0.56 5.63
C ALA A 34 -15.03 1.99 5.05
N TRP A 35 -14.35 2.25 3.93
CA TRP A 35 -14.35 3.54 3.22
C TRP A 35 -15.73 3.89 2.65
N ALA A 36 -16.46 2.90 2.13
CA ALA A 36 -17.76 3.11 1.49
C ALA A 36 -18.83 3.73 2.43
N GLY A 37 -18.63 3.72 3.74
CA GLY A 37 -19.41 4.53 4.69
C GLY A 37 -20.89 4.15 4.86
N PHE A 38 -21.36 3.08 4.22
CA PHE A 38 -22.74 2.60 4.38
C PHE A 38 -23.04 2.18 5.82
N ARG A 39 -24.33 2.15 6.19
CA ARG A 39 -24.79 1.62 7.47
C ARG A 39 -24.39 0.15 7.61
N GLN A 40 -23.58 -0.14 8.64
CA GLN A 40 -23.04 -1.46 8.92
C GLN A 40 -23.52 -1.93 10.30
N LYS A 41 -23.82 -3.22 10.42
CA LYS A 41 -24.10 -3.88 11.70
C LYS A 41 -23.24 -5.14 11.77
N ALA A 42 -22.45 -5.27 12.83
CA ALA A 42 -21.69 -6.48 13.09
C ALA A 42 -22.60 -7.56 13.69
N VAL A 43 -22.43 -8.80 13.22
CA VAL A 43 -23.02 -9.99 13.84
C VAL A 43 -21.85 -10.82 14.35
N LEU A 44 -21.72 -10.90 15.66
CA LEU A 44 -20.66 -11.68 16.29
C LEU A 44 -21.00 -13.17 16.15
N TYR A 45 -20.04 -13.94 15.68
CA TYR A 45 -20.12 -15.40 15.66
C TYR A 45 -18.75 -15.97 16.01
N SER A 46 -18.74 -17.16 16.60
CA SER A 46 -17.51 -17.91 16.82
C SER A 46 -17.31 -18.87 15.65
N PRO A 47 -16.27 -18.73 14.82
CA PRO A 47 -15.97 -19.70 13.79
C PRO A 47 -15.59 -21.03 14.44
N GLU A 48 -16.18 -22.13 13.99
CA GLU A 48 -15.76 -23.47 14.40
C GLU A 48 -14.40 -23.82 13.77
N SER A 49 -13.63 -24.69 14.42
CA SER A 49 -12.34 -25.13 13.88
C SER A 49 -12.54 -25.81 12.53
N ARG A 50 -11.73 -25.47 11.52
CA ARG A 50 -11.83 -26.07 10.18
C ARG A 50 -11.77 -27.60 10.29
N ALA A 51 -12.76 -28.28 9.72
CA ALA A 51 -12.81 -29.75 9.68
C ALA A 51 -11.68 -30.37 8.84
N SER A 52 -11.17 -29.64 7.83
CA SER A 52 -10.04 -30.06 7.01
C SER A 52 -9.36 -28.88 6.30
N GLY A 53 -8.11 -29.08 5.88
CA GLY A 53 -7.31 -28.11 5.13
C GLY A 53 -6.34 -27.28 5.99
N THR A 54 -5.22 -26.87 5.39
CA THR A 54 -4.24 -25.98 6.02
C THR A 54 -4.60 -24.52 5.73
N SER A 55 -4.30 -23.62 6.67
CA SER A 55 -4.47 -22.19 6.44
C SER A 55 -3.62 -21.75 5.25
N LYS A 56 -4.25 -21.23 4.19
CA LYS A 56 -3.54 -20.55 3.07
C LYS A 56 -2.87 -19.24 3.50
N TRP A 57 -3.19 -18.76 4.70
CA TRP A 57 -2.61 -17.56 5.28
C TRP A 57 -1.38 -17.92 6.10
N SER A 58 -0.21 -17.69 5.49
CA SER A 58 1.05 -17.58 6.24
C SER A 58 1.06 -16.28 7.04
N ARG A 59 1.67 -16.29 8.24
CA ARG A 59 1.86 -15.07 9.06
C ARG A 59 2.55 -13.95 8.25
N PHE A 60 3.45 -14.30 7.34
CA PHE A 60 4.11 -13.35 6.43
C PHE A 60 3.15 -12.73 5.41
N ASN A 61 2.21 -13.51 4.89
CA ASN A 61 1.20 -13.01 3.94
C ASN A 61 0.23 -12.04 4.62
N LEU A 62 -0.10 -12.25 5.90
CA LEU A 62 -0.91 -11.31 6.68
C LEU A 62 -0.18 -9.98 6.91
N ILE A 63 1.12 -10.03 7.19
CA ILE A 63 1.94 -8.83 7.35
C ILE A 63 2.03 -8.07 6.02
N ALA A 64 2.33 -8.77 4.91
CA ALA A 64 2.36 -8.19 3.58
C ALA A 64 1.02 -7.55 3.19
N PHE A 65 -0.10 -8.23 3.45
CA PHE A 65 -1.45 -7.72 3.20
C PHE A 65 -1.79 -6.48 4.03
N SER A 66 -1.33 -6.43 5.29
CA SER A 66 -1.52 -5.27 6.17
C SER A 66 -0.68 -4.07 5.70
N LEU A 67 0.57 -4.33 5.28
CA LEU A 67 1.43 -3.33 4.64
C LEU A 67 0.83 -2.80 3.33
N GLU A 68 0.27 -3.68 2.51
CA GLU A 68 -0.39 -3.32 1.25
C GLU A 68 -1.66 -2.47 1.48
N GLY A 69 -2.45 -2.80 2.50
CA GLY A 69 -3.58 -1.99 2.94
C GLY A 69 -3.14 -0.65 3.55
N PHE A 70 -2.00 -0.59 4.23
CA PHE A 70 -1.46 0.65 4.77
C PHE A 70 -0.92 1.56 3.65
N THR A 71 -0.17 1.02 2.69
CA THR A 71 0.41 1.80 1.59
C THR A 71 -0.63 2.24 0.56
N SER A 72 -1.64 1.42 0.27
CA SER A 72 -2.67 1.75 -0.73
C SER A 72 -3.63 2.84 -0.26
N PHE A 73 -3.79 3.05 1.05
CA PHE A 73 -4.73 4.03 1.62
C PHE A 73 -4.05 5.17 2.38
N SER A 74 -2.71 5.23 2.46
CA SER A 74 -2.01 6.28 3.21
C SER A 74 -0.78 6.83 2.51
N VAL A 75 -0.65 8.16 2.54
CA VAL A 75 0.52 8.94 2.12
C VAL A 75 1.62 8.96 3.21
N ILE A 76 1.42 8.20 4.28
CA ILE A 76 2.28 8.19 5.48
C ILE A 76 3.71 7.67 5.17
N PRO A 77 3.92 6.58 4.40
CA PRO A 77 5.27 6.10 4.09
C PRO A 77 6.11 7.16 3.37
N LEU A 78 5.49 7.86 2.41
CA LEU A 78 6.11 8.99 1.70
C LEU A 78 6.52 10.09 2.67
N ARG A 79 5.61 10.49 3.58
CA ARG A 79 5.90 11.55 4.56
C ARG A 79 7.02 11.18 5.53
N ILE A 80 7.10 9.93 5.97
CA ILE A 80 8.18 9.45 6.86
C ILE A 80 9.53 9.54 6.15
N ILE A 81 9.62 9.08 4.91
CA ILE A 81 10.87 9.11 4.15
C ILE A 81 11.26 10.55 3.79
N SER A 82 10.30 11.41 3.44
CA SER A 82 10.55 12.84 3.24
C SER A 82 11.08 13.52 4.51
N LEU A 83 10.55 13.14 5.69
CA LEU A 83 11.06 13.64 6.97
C LEU A 83 12.48 13.14 7.25
N ILE A 84 12.78 11.87 7.00
CA ILE A 84 14.13 11.31 7.13
C ILE A 84 15.10 12.04 6.19
N GLY A 85 14.70 12.28 4.94
CA GLY A 85 15.49 13.05 3.98
C GLY A 85 15.73 14.49 4.42
N LEU A 86 14.71 15.14 5.00
CA LEU A 86 14.84 16.49 5.55
C LEU A 86 15.80 16.53 6.75
N LEU A 87 15.72 15.56 7.65
CA LEU A 87 16.63 15.44 8.80
C LEU A 87 18.06 15.17 8.35
N ALA A 88 18.26 14.30 7.36
CA ALA A 88 19.56 14.03 6.77
C ALA A 88 20.15 15.29 6.10
N ALA A 89 19.32 16.07 5.40
CA ALA A 89 19.73 17.34 4.81
C ALA A 89 20.15 18.37 5.87
N PHE A 90 19.39 18.49 6.98
CA PHE A 90 19.74 19.36 8.10
C PHE A 90 21.04 18.92 8.79
N ALA A 91 21.22 17.62 9.01
CA ALA A 91 22.46 17.07 9.59
C ALA A 91 23.67 17.31 8.68
N GLY A 92 23.50 17.11 7.37
CA GLY A 92 24.52 17.41 6.36
C GLY A 92 24.87 18.90 6.32
N LEU A 93 23.88 19.79 6.40
CA LEU A 93 24.08 21.23 6.49
C LEU A 93 24.85 21.63 7.75
N ALA A 94 24.45 21.11 8.92
CA ALA A 94 25.12 21.39 10.19
C ALA A 94 26.58 20.91 10.19
N TYR A 95 26.83 19.72 9.63
CA TYR A 95 28.18 19.19 9.46
C TYR A 95 28.99 20.04 8.48
N GLY A 96 28.41 20.45 7.36
CA GLY A 96 29.04 21.37 6.39
C GLY A 96 29.43 22.70 7.03
N VAL A 97 28.54 23.31 7.82
CA VAL A 97 28.80 24.54 8.57
C VAL A 97 29.97 24.33 9.54
N LYS A 98 29.96 23.24 10.32
CA LYS A 98 31.07 22.89 11.22
C LYS A 98 32.42 22.84 10.48
N VAL A 99 32.47 22.18 9.33
CA VAL A 99 33.69 22.07 8.51
C VAL A 99 34.15 23.44 8.01
N VAL A 100 33.24 24.31 7.57
CA VAL A 100 33.56 25.69 7.17
C VAL A 100 34.16 26.48 8.34
N PHE A 101 33.57 26.39 9.53
CA PHE A 101 34.13 27.00 10.74
C PHE A 101 35.52 26.47 11.07
N GLU A 102 35.72 25.15 11.04
CA GLU A 102 37.00 24.52 11.35
C GLU A 102 38.12 24.97 10.38
N VAL A 103 37.80 25.07 9.08
CA VAL A 103 38.71 25.58 8.05
C VAL A 103 39.06 27.06 8.26
N LEU A 104 38.10 27.88 8.68
CA LEU A 104 38.29 29.32 8.86
C LEU A 104 39.19 29.65 10.07
N PHE A 105 39.14 28.84 11.13
CA PHE A 105 39.84 29.10 12.39
C PHE A 105 41.13 28.29 12.60
N TYR A 106 41.23 27.06 12.09
CA TYR A 106 42.33 26.14 12.43
C TYR A 106 43.25 25.78 11.25
N GLY A 107 42.91 26.16 10.01
CA GLY A 107 43.68 25.79 8.82
C GLY A 107 43.61 24.28 8.48
N ILE A 108 44.11 23.89 7.31
CA ILE A 108 43.79 22.58 6.70
C ILE A 108 45.00 21.64 6.72
N ALA A 109 44.88 20.45 7.32
CA ALA A 109 45.95 19.43 7.34
C ALA A 109 45.92 18.47 6.13
N VAL A 110 44.74 18.17 5.56
CA VAL A 110 44.57 17.46 4.28
C VAL A 110 43.38 18.09 3.53
N PRO A 111 43.55 18.69 2.34
CA PRO A 111 42.52 19.57 1.77
C PRO A 111 41.31 18.82 1.22
N GLY A 112 40.13 19.06 1.80
CA GLY A 112 38.80 19.04 1.16
C GLY A 112 38.26 17.72 0.58
N TYR A 113 39.10 16.77 0.18
CA TYR A 113 38.70 15.57 -0.55
C TYR A 113 37.79 14.63 0.26
N PRO A 114 38.12 14.28 1.53
CA PRO A 114 37.27 13.37 2.29
C PRO A 114 35.89 13.97 2.60
N SER A 115 35.83 15.26 2.95
CA SER A 115 34.56 15.95 3.25
C SER A 115 33.70 16.17 2.01
N ILE A 116 34.29 16.53 0.87
CA ILE A 116 33.58 16.68 -0.41
C ILE A 116 33.08 15.32 -0.90
N MET A 117 33.89 14.25 -0.85
CA MET A 117 33.46 12.92 -1.27
C MET A 117 32.32 12.38 -0.41
N VAL A 118 32.39 12.56 0.91
CA VAL A 118 31.29 12.18 1.81
C VAL A 118 30.03 12.97 1.50
N ALA A 119 30.13 14.30 1.31
CA ALA A 119 28.96 15.12 0.97
C ALA A 119 28.32 14.71 -0.36
N VAL A 120 29.13 14.48 -1.40
CA VAL A 120 28.66 14.07 -2.74
C VAL A 120 28.00 12.69 -2.71
N VAL A 121 28.62 11.70 -2.05
CA VAL A 121 28.05 10.35 -1.95
C VAL A 121 26.77 10.35 -1.13
N LEU A 122 26.72 11.11 -0.03
CA LEU A 122 25.56 11.15 0.86
C LEU A 122 24.38 11.88 0.18
N LEU A 123 24.62 13.03 -0.45
CA LEU A 123 23.61 13.73 -1.23
C LEU A 123 23.19 12.94 -2.48
N GLY A 124 24.13 12.28 -3.15
CA GLY A 124 23.85 11.43 -4.31
C GLY A 124 22.99 10.21 -3.95
N GLY A 125 23.36 9.51 -2.88
CA GLY A 125 22.58 8.38 -2.34
C GLY A 125 21.19 8.80 -1.88
N LEU A 126 21.06 9.94 -1.20
CA LEU A 126 19.76 10.49 -0.79
C LEU A 126 18.90 10.84 -2.00
N ASN A 127 19.44 11.50 -3.02
CA ASN A 127 18.72 11.82 -4.24
C ASN A 127 18.24 10.56 -4.98
N LEU A 128 19.09 9.53 -5.11
CA LEU A 128 18.70 8.26 -5.70
C LEU A 128 17.59 7.55 -4.92
N ALA A 129 17.64 7.59 -3.58
CA ALA A 129 16.58 7.06 -2.74
C ALA A 129 15.25 7.81 -2.93
N LEU A 130 15.29 9.15 -2.99
CA LEU A 130 14.12 9.98 -3.26
C LEU A 130 13.54 9.72 -4.66
N LEU A 131 14.39 9.58 -5.69
CA LEU A 131 13.99 9.23 -7.05
C LEU A 131 13.35 7.85 -7.12
N GLY A 132 13.91 6.85 -6.44
CA GLY A 132 13.32 5.50 -6.35
C GLY A 132 11.91 5.54 -5.75
N LEU A 133 11.73 6.31 -4.67
CA LEU A 133 10.43 6.49 -4.01
C LEU A 133 9.41 7.21 -4.90
N ILE A 134 9.81 8.29 -5.56
CA ILE A 134 8.96 8.99 -6.54
C ILE A 134 8.58 8.02 -7.66
N GLY A 135 9.54 7.23 -8.14
CA GLY A 135 9.32 6.20 -9.16
C GLY A 135 8.27 5.18 -8.75
N GLU A 136 8.26 4.73 -7.49
CA GLU A 136 7.25 3.83 -6.95
C GLU A 136 5.84 4.46 -6.95
N TYR A 137 5.72 5.74 -6.55
CA TYR A 137 4.44 6.46 -6.58
C TYR A 137 3.95 6.76 -8.00
N VAL A 138 4.86 7.14 -8.90
CA VAL A 138 4.55 7.31 -10.32
C VAL A 138 4.11 6.00 -10.93
N TRP A 139 4.76 4.88 -10.57
CA TRP A 139 4.36 3.56 -11.02
C TRP A 139 2.95 3.20 -10.57
N VAL A 140 2.60 3.44 -9.30
CA VAL A 140 1.22 3.26 -8.80
C VAL A 140 0.26 4.09 -9.64
N THR A 141 0.45 5.41 -9.70
CA THR A 141 -0.43 6.32 -10.45
C THR A 141 -0.57 5.91 -11.93
N LEU A 142 0.52 5.51 -12.58
CA LEU A 142 0.52 5.04 -13.96
C LEU A 142 -0.19 3.69 -14.09
N SER A 143 -0.06 2.81 -13.10
CA SER A 143 -0.75 1.53 -13.07
C SER A 143 -2.26 1.72 -12.96
N GLU A 144 -2.73 2.69 -12.17
CA GLU A 144 -4.11 3.16 -12.14
C GLU A 144 -4.54 3.79 -13.48
N SER A 145 -3.73 4.65 -14.08
CA SER A 145 -4.06 5.32 -15.35
C SER A 145 -4.14 4.39 -16.56
N LYS A 146 -3.43 3.27 -16.58
CA LYS A 146 -3.44 2.30 -17.71
C LYS A 146 -4.79 1.58 -17.92
N ASP A 147 -5.81 1.82 -17.08
CA ASP A 147 -7.17 1.23 -17.09
C ASP A 147 -7.28 -0.26 -17.47
N ARG A 148 -6.25 -1.07 -17.17
CA ARG A 148 -6.28 -2.51 -17.43
C ARG A 148 -7.33 -3.18 -16.53
N PRO A 149 -8.22 -4.04 -17.08
CA PRO A 149 -9.22 -4.74 -16.28
C PRO A 149 -8.55 -5.74 -15.34
N VAL A 150 -9.13 -5.93 -14.15
CA VAL A 150 -8.62 -6.85 -13.12
C VAL A 150 -8.65 -8.31 -13.58
N TYR A 151 -9.61 -8.66 -14.43
CA TYR A 151 -9.75 -9.97 -15.03
C TYR A 151 -10.34 -9.85 -16.43
N ILE A 152 -10.08 -10.85 -17.26
CA ILE A 152 -10.72 -11.03 -18.56
C ILE A 152 -11.52 -12.32 -18.47
N VAL A 153 -12.81 -12.25 -18.78
CA VAL A 153 -13.68 -13.42 -18.78
C VAL A 153 -13.34 -14.25 -20.00
N ARG A 154 -12.96 -15.53 -19.78
CA ARG A 154 -12.63 -16.46 -20.86
C ARG A 154 -13.88 -17.11 -21.46
N ASP A 155 -14.81 -17.53 -20.59
CA ASP A 155 -16.03 -18.22 -21.00
C ASP A 155 -17.11 -18.02 -19.93
N VAL A 156 -18.38 -18.06 -20.33
CA VAL A 156 -19.55 -17.96 -19.45
C VAL A 156 -20.47 -19.14 -19.73
N LEU A 157 -20.42 -20.12 -18.83
CA LEU A 157 -21.33 -21.26 -18.87
C LEU A 157 -22.70 -20.82 -18.33
N HIS A 158 -23.69 -20.74 -19.22
CA HIS A 158 -25.07 -20.53 -18.83
C HIS A 158 -25.68 -21.88 -18.46
N GLY A 159 -25.92 -22.12 -17.18
CA GLY A 159 -26.80 -23.21 -16.77
C GLY A 159 -28.23 -22.84 -17.14
N ASN A 160 -28.83 -23.55 -18.10
CA ASN A 160 -30.26 -23.47 -18.39
C ASN A 160 -31.06 -23.98 -17.18
N ALA A 161 -31.26 -23.13 -16.18
CA ALA A 161 -32.08 -23.42 -15.01
C ALA A 161 -33.59 -23.29 -15.29
N ALA A 162 -34.01 -23.42 -16.56
CA ALA A 162 -35.40 -23.30 -17.00
C ALA A 162 -36.07 -24.63 -17.36
N GLU A 163 -35.37 -25.78 -17.26
CA GLU A 163 -35.89 -27.07 -17.75
C GLU A 163 -36.14 -28.11 -16.64
N GLN A 164 -36.25 -27.70 -15.37
CA GLN A 164 -36.48 -28.63 -14.24
C GLN A 164 -37.67 -28.27 -13.33
N VAL A 165 -38.60 -27.44 -13.80
CA VAL A 165 -39.92 -27.31 -13.14
C VAL A 165 -40.99 -27.78 -14.13
N ALA A 166 -40.94 -29.06 -14.47
CA ALA A 166 -42.14 -29.75 -14.92
C ALA A 166 -43.02 -30.00 -13.68
N PRO A 167 -44.24 -29.47 -13.59
CA PRO A 167 -45.16 -29.88 -12.53
C PRO A 167 -45.57 -31.33 -12.80
N ASP A 168 -45.18 -32.21 -11.89
CA ASP A 168 -45.74 -33.55 -11.80
C ASP A 168 -47.15 -33.40 -11.18
N ARG A 169 -48.16 -33.54 -12.06
CA ARG A 169 -49.61 -33.84 -11.88
C ARG A 169 -50.55 -32.91 -12.64
#